data_AF-A0A2S1YHI9-F1
#
_entry.id   AF-A0A2S1YHI9-F1
#
_cell.length_a   1.000
_cell.length_b   1.000
_cell.length_c   1.000
_cell.angle_alpha   90.00
_cell.angle_beta   90.00
_cell.angle_gamma   90.00
#
_symmetry.space_group_name_H-M   'P 1'
#
loop_
_entity.id
_entity.type
_entity.pdbx_description
1 polymer ?
#
loop_
_entity_poly.entity_id
_entity_poly.type
_entity_poly.pdbx_seq_one_letter_code
_entity_poly.pdbx_strand_id
1 'polypeptide(L)'
;MKDDFFKPLNVNLIGEIRHHYDEKSVMPAHELVIRPLLENSIDTFVYRGTKEEFFLYGKMQAPIKLEEIEVLIKDKGKFKFDKTKECILGNEYLWNACTRKRGSIVFILKEGQVDFAKIFKHTYRPSLTETPNSGNTPSATKKCREASAQGFIAICLPANNGIEWMTIYAQGHTFENIMKQAEDNCQEKDYYK
;
A
#
# COMPACT_ATOMS: atom_id res chain seq x y z
N MET A 1 0.65 33.57 -0.03
CA MET A 1 0.01 32.25 -0.11
C MET A 1 0.97 31.27 0.52
N LYS A 2 0.59 30.61 1.62
CA LYS A 2 1.40 29.50 2.13
C LYS A 2 1.30 28.39 1.10
N ASP A 3 2.42 27.84 0.66
CA ASP A 3 2.47 26.59 -0.08
C ASP A 3 1.89 25.50 0.84
N ASP A 4 0.57 25.28 0.78
CA ASP A 4 -0.05 24.13 1.41
C ASP A 4 0.43 22.90 0.65
N PHE A 5 1.52 22.30 1.16
CA PHE A 5 2.04 21.04 0.67
C PHE A 5 0.90 20.02 0.68
N PHE A 6 0.64 19.40 -0.47
CA PHE A 6 -0.34 18.33 -0.60
C PHE A 6 -0.08 17.23 0.45
N LYS A 7 -1.01 17.06 1.39
CA LYS A 7 -0.97 16.05 2.45
C LYS A 7 -1.85 14.87 2.04
N PRO A 8 -1.28 13.71 1.65
CA PRO A 8 -2.10 12.54 1.36
C PRO A 8 -2.71 11.97 2.63
N LEU A 9 -3.79 11.19 2.45
CA LEU A 9 -4.44 10.46 3.53
C LEU A 9 -3.64 9.21 3.87
N ASN A 10 -3.44 8.93 5.13
CA ASN A 10 -2.86 7.69 5.63
C ASN A 10 -3.91 6.94 6.46
N VAL A 11 -4.00 5.63 6.28
CA VAL A 11 -4.86 4.77 7.12
C VAL A 11 -4.10 3.50 7.51
N ASN A 12 -4.39 3.00 8.69
CA ASN A 12 -3.83 1.75 9.22
C ASN A 12 -4.69 0.56 8.80
N LEU A 13 -4.08 -0.55 8.37
CA LEU A 13 -4.81 -1.73 7.87
C LEU A 13 -4.97 -2.84 8.90
N ILE A 14 -4.20 -2.81 9.99
CA ILE A 14 -4.07 -3.94 10.90
C ILE A 14 -4.36 -3.61 12.37
N GLY A 15 -4.64 -2.37 12.74
CA GLY A 15 -4.81 -1.94 14.13
C GLY A 15 -3.52 -2.11 14.95
N GLU A 16 -3.66 -2.52 16.22
CA GLU A 16 -2.54 -2.63 17.18
C GLU A 16 -1.73 -3.94 17.09
N ILE A 17 -2.07 -4.86 16.19
CA ILE A 17 -1.43 -6.19 16.15
C ILE A 17 -0.09 -6.20 15.40
N ARG A 18 0.55 -5.04 15.19
CA ARG A 18 1.86 -4.92 14.52
C ARG A 18 2.91 -5.86 15.11
N HIS A 19 2.91 -6.06 16.42
CA HIS A 19 3.88 -6.90 17.12
C HIS A 19 3.49 -8.39 17.19
N HIS A 20 2.36 -8.77 16.58
CA HIS A 20 1.76 -10.09 16.69
C HIS A 20 1.66 -10.83 15.35
N TYR A 21 2.23 -10.29 14.26
CA TYR A 21 2.25 -10.95 12.96
C TYR A 21 3.66 -10.97 12.35
N ASP A 22 3.92 -11.99 11.52
CA ASP A 22 5.15 -12.17 10.77
C ASP A 22 4.88 -12.15 9.25
N GLU A 23 5.93 -12.37 8.45
CA GLU A 23 5.77 -12.35 7.00
C GLU A 23 4.82 -13.45 6.46
N LYS A 24 4.49 -14.49 7.22
CA LYS A 24 3.61 -15.58 6.76
C LYS A 24 2.18 -15.49 7.31
N SER A 25 1.95 -14.55 8.23
CA SER A 25 0.67 -14.42 8.90
C SER A 25 -0.41 -13.99 7.91
N VAL A 26 -1.50 -14.75 7.85
CA VAL A 26 -2.68 -14.41 7.06
C VAL A 26 -3.50 -13.39 7.83
N MET A 27 -3.77 -12.25 7.20
CA MET A 27 -4.42 -11.10 7.84
C MET A 27 -5.73 -10.78 7.12
N PRO A 28 -6.80 -10.38 7.84
CA PRO A 28 -8.05 -9.97 7.20
C PRO A 28 -7.87 -8.89 6.13
N ALA A 29 -6.90 -7.98 6.33
CA ALA A 29 -6.57 -6.93 5.37
C ALA A 29 -6.13 -7.45 4.00
N HIS A 30 -5.59 -8.68 3.91
CA HIS A 30 -5.23 -9.29 2.62
C HIS A 30 -6.45 -9.45 1.73
N GLU A 31 -7.53 -9.99 2.26
CA GLU A 31 -8.78 -10.25 1.54
C GLU A 31 -9.70 -9.02 1.49
N LEU A 32 -9.81 -8.30 2.61
CA LEU A 32 -10.82 -7.23 2.76
C LEU A 32 -10.33 -5.87 2.25
N VAL A 33 -9.02 -5.68 2.09
CA VAL A 33 -8.42 -4.42 1.62
C VAL A 33 -7.55 -4.64 0.39
N ILE A 34 -6.56 -5.52 0.45
CA ILE A 34 -5.58 -5.67 -0.64
C ILE A 34 -6.20 -6.29 -1.88
N ARG A 35 -6.99 -7.36 -1.75
CA ARG A 35 -7.67 -7.99 -2.88
C ARG A 35 -8.54 -7.03 -3.69
N PRO A 36 -9.50 -6.30 -3.09
CA PRO A 36 -10.32 -5.37 -3.87
C PRO A 36 -9.49 -4.25 -4.50
N LEU A 37 -8.42 -3.77 -3.85
CA LEU A 37 -7.51 -2.78 -4.45
C LEU A 37 -6.73 -3.37 -5.64
N LEU A 38 -6.22 -4.59 -5.50
CA LEU A 38 -5.45 -5.26 -6.54
C LEU A 38 -6.32 -5.59 -7.74
N GLU A 39 -7.51 -6.16 -7.55
CA GLU A 39 -8.39 -6.57 -8.63
C GLU A 39 -8.87 -5.37 -9.45
N ASN A 40 -9.23 -4.27 -8.77
CA ASN A 40 -9.80 -3.08 -9.41
C ASN A 40 -8.76 -2.07 -9.92
N SER A 41 -7.47 -2.25 -9.61
CA SER A 41 -6.43 -1.34 -10.13
C SER A 41 -6.26 -1.44 -11.64
N ILE A 42 -5.78 -0.38 -12.25
CA ILE A 42 -5.30 -0.41 -13.64
C ILE A 42 -3.90 -1.03 -13.66
N ASP A 43 -3.07 -0.59 -12.71
CA ASP A 43 -1.73 -1.09 -12.52
C ASP A 43 -1.44 -1.24 -11.03
N THR A 44 -0.70 -2.30 -10.69
CA THR A 44 -0.09 -2.48 -9.37
C THR A 44 1.38 -2.79 -9.54
N PHE A 45 2.24 -1.98 -8.93
CA PHE A 45 3.68 -2.08 -9.06
C PHE A 45 4.38 -2.33 -7.73
N VAL A 46 5.45 -3.12 -7.75
CA VAL A 46 6.44 -3.24 -6.68
C VAL A 46 7.68 -2.43 -7.06
N TYR A 47 7.96 -1.39 -6.27
CA TYR A 47 9.18 -0.61 -6.36
C TYR A 47 10.19 -1.12 -5.35
N ARG A 48 11.17 -1.87 -5.84
CA ARG A 48 12.24 -2.49 -5.06
C ARG A 48 12.89 -1.51 -4.08
N GLY A 49 13.01 -1.92 -2.82
CA GLY A 49 13.60 -1.11 -1.75
C GLY A 49 15.13 -1.19 -1.68
N THR A 50 15.70 -2.39 -1.88
CA THR A 50 17.15 -2.63 -1.91
C THR A 50 17.49 -3.58 -3.07
N LYS A 51 18.74 -3.52 -3.56
CA LYS A 51 19.25 -4.49 -4.53
C LYS A 51 19.53 -5.87 -3.90
N GLU A 52 19.54 -5.91 -2.58
CA GLU A 52 19.81 -7.12 -1.82
C GLU A 52 18.62 -8.06 -1.89
N GLU A 53 18.95 -9.35 -1.85
CA GLU A 53 18.00 -10.39 -1.56
C GLU A 53 17.48 -10.24 -0.13
N PHE A 54 16.25 -10.69 0.13
CA PHE A 54 15.72 -10.62 1.49
C PHE A 54 15.38 -11.98 2.06
N PHE A 55 15.62 -12.12 3.36
CA PHE A 55 15.31 -13.31 4.13
C PHE A 55 14.01 -13.09 4.90
N LEU A 56 13.17 -14.12 4.94
CA LEU A 56 12.02 -14.14 5.85
C LEU A 56 12.52 -14.36 7.28
N TYR A 57 11.86 -13.74 8.26
CA TYR A 57 12.20 -13.94 9.65
C TYR A 57 12.16 -15.44 10.00
N GLY A 58 13.21 -15.93 10.68
CA GLY A 58 13.35 -17.35 11.05
C GLY A 58 13.71 -18.33 9.92
N LYS A 59 13.90 -17.87 8.67
CA LYS A 59 14.41 -18.71 7.56
C LYS A 59 15.68 -18.10 6.98
N MET A 60 16.85 -18.53 7.48
CA MET A 60 18.16 -18.13 6.96
C MET A 60 18.59 -18.86 5.67
N GLN A 61 17.77 -19.79 5.14
CA GLN A 61 18.28 -20.77 4.18
C GLN A 61 18.13 -20.40 2.70
N ALA A 62 17.20 -19.52 2.33
CA ALA A 62 17.05 -19.10 0.93
C ALA A 62 16.69 -17.62 0.83
N PRO A 63 17.53 -16.80 0.15
CA PRO A 63 17.19 -15.43 -0.19
C PRO A 63 16.00 -15.39 -1.15
N ILE A 64 15.07 -14.47 -0.93
CA ILE A 64 13.98 -14.19 -1.87
C ILE A 64 14.39 -13.05 -2.79
N LYS A 65 14.33 -13.32 -4.10
CA LYS A 65 14.42 -12.30 -5.15
C LYS A 65 13.06 -12.01 -5.73
N LEU A 66 12.73 -10.72 -5.90
CA LEU A 66 11.49 -10.32 -6.56
C LEU A 66 11.37 -10.88 -7.99
N GLU A 67 12.51 -11.09 -8.68
CA GLU A 67 12.56 -11.70 -10.01
C GLU A 67 12.11 -13.17 -10.02
N GLU A 68 12.23 -13.87 -8.90
CA GLU A 68 11.91 -15.30 -8.78
C GLU A 68 10.47 -15.51 -8.26
N ILE A 69 9.75 -14.44 -7.92
CA ILE A 69 8.36 -14.50 -7.47
C ILE A 69 7.44 -14.59 -8.70
N GLU A 70 6.77 -15.73 -8.86
CA GLU A 70 5.99 -16.04 -10.06
C GLU A 70 4.82 -15.08 -10.35
N VAL A 71 4.30 -14.40 -9.33
CA VAL A 71 3.21 -13.43 -9.45
C VAL A 71 3.69 -12.03 -9.86
N LEU A 72 5.00 -11.86 -10.09
CA LEU A 72 5.61 -10.60 -10.48
C LEU A 72 6.22 -10.67 -11.88
N ILE A 73 5.89 -9.69 -12.71
CA ILE A 73 6.43 -9.51 -14.05
C ILE A 73 7.37 -8.31 -14.04
N LYS A 74 8.62 -8.49 -14.45
CA LYS A 74 9.59 -7.41 -14.55
C LYS A 74 9.13 -6.34 -15.54
N ASP A 75 9.09 -5.09 -15.11
CA ASP A 75 8.69 -3.93 -15.93
C ASP A 75 9.60 -2.72 -15.66
N LYS A 76 10.53 -2.43 -16.58
CA LYS A 76 11.34 -1.19 -16.60
C LYS A 76 11.85 -0.73 -15.22
N GLY A 77 12.57 -1.59 -14.51
CA GLY A 77 13.18 -1.28 -13.20
C GLY A 77 12.25 -1.41 -11.98
N LYS A 78 11.02 -1.92 -12.18
CA LYS A 78 10.05 -2.30 -11.15
C LYS A 78 9.40 -3.62 -11.54
N PHE A 79 8.42 -4.08 -10.77
CA PHE A 79 7.65 -5.30 -11.07
C PHE A 79 6.17 -4.98 -11.10
N LYS A 80 5.42 -5.55 -12.04
CA LYS A 80 3.96 -5.49 -12.09
C LYS A 80 3.39 -6.81 -11.58
N PHE A 81 2.26 -6.76 -10.88
CA PHE A 81 1.54 -7.98 -10.51
C PHE A 81 0.89 -8.64 -11.73
N ASP A 82 1.07 -9.96 -11.86
CA ASP A 82 0.34 -10.79 -12.81
C ASP A 82 -1.04 -11.14 -12.24
N LYS A 83 -2.04 -10.32 -12.57
CA LYS A 83 -3.42 -10.52 -12.11
C LYS A 83 -4.10 -11.78 -12.66
N THR A 84 -3.46 -12.52 -13.57
CA THR A 84 -3.98 -13.82 -14.01
C THR A 84 -3.69 -14.95 -13.01
N LYS A 85 -2.88 -14.68 -11.99
CA LYS A 85 -2.48 -15.63 -10.94
C LYS A 85 -3.04 -15.21 -9.58
N GLU A 86 -3.09 -16.16 -8.64
CA GLU A 86 -3.38 -15.86 -7.23
C GLU A 86 -2.20 -15.08 -6.63
N CYS A 87 -2.43 -13.78 -6.37
CA CYS A 87 -1.38 -12.84 -5.95
C CYS A 87 -1.32 -12.64 -4.43
N ILE A 88 -2.28 -13.15 -3.67
CA ILE A 88 -2.48 -12.82 -2.26
C ILE A 88 -2.27 -14.06 -1.40
N LEU A 89 -3.12 -15.07 -1.56
CA LEU A 89 -3.05 -16.31 -0.78
C LEU A 89 -1.76 -17.06 -1.15
N GLY A 90 -1.01 -17.48 -0.12
CA GLY A 90 0.30 -18.11 -0.26
C GLY A 90 1.43 -17.13 -0.63
N ASN A 91 1.12 -15.85 -0.84
CA ASN A 91 2.06 -14.77 -1.13
C ASN A 91 2.10 -13.71 -0.01
N GLU A 92 1.65 -14.05 1.20
CA GLU A 92 1.58 -13.15 2.37
C GLU A 92 2.94 -12.50 2.65
N TYR A 93 4.02 -13.24 2.42
CA TYR A 93 5.39 -12.76 2.59
C TYR A 93 5.73 -11.56 1.72
N LEU A 94 5.09 -11.43 0.56
CA LEU A 94 5.21 -10.26 -0.28
C LEU A 94 4.43 -9.10 0.34
N TRP A 95 3.23 -9.31 0.87
CA TRP A 95 2.45 -8.20 1.42
C TRP A 95 3.05 -7.70 2.75
N ASN A 96 3.44 -8.63 3.62
CA ASN A 96 3.84 -8.37 5.00
C ASN A 96 5.31 -7.94 5.15
N ALA A 97 6.16 -8.18 4.14
CA ALA A 97 7.59 -7.88 4.22
C ALA A 97 7.86 -6.40 4.56
N CYS A 98 8.59 -6.19 5.65
CA CYS A 98 8.97 -4.89 6.20
C CYS A 98 10.45 -4.57 5.91
N THR A 99 10.97 -3.50 6.54
CA THR A 99 12.40 -3.11 6.50
C THR A 99 13.02 -3.03 5.09
N ARG A 100 12.25 -2.52 4.12
CA ARG A 100 12.64 -2.33 2.71
C ARG A 100 12.95 -3.59 1.91
N LYS A 101 12.82 -4.78 2.52
CA LYS A 101 13.08 -6.09 1.89
C LYS A 101 12.45 -6.21 0.51
N ARG A 102 11.21 -5.76 0.41
CA ARG A 102 10.43 -5.75 -0.83
C ARG A 102 10.36 -4.39 -1.51
N GLY A 103 10.41 -3.33 -0.70
CA GLY A 103 10.12 -1.97 -1.14
C GLY A 103 8.64 -1.63 -1.11
N SER A 104 8.26 -0.55 -1.79
CA SER A 104 6.90 -0.02 -1.77
C SER A 104 6.01 -0.71 -2.81
N ILE A 105 4.72 -0.88 -2.51
CA ILE A 105 3.70 -1.21 -3.52
C ILE A 105 2.94 0.04 -3.88
N VAL A 106 2.64 0.19 -5.16
CA VAL A 106 1.76 1.26 -5.65
C VAL A 106 0.61 0.65 -6.42
N PHE A 107 -0.62 0.98 -6.05
CA PHE A 107 -1.84 0.75 -6.82
C PHE A 107 -2.24 2.03 -7.54
N ILE A 108 -2.67 1.93 -8.79
CA ILE A 108 -3.25 3.03 -9.56
C ILE A 108 -4.69 2.69 -9.90
N LEU A 109 -5.63 3.53 -9.49
CA LEU A 109 -7.06 3.38 -9.68
C LEU A 109 -7.64 4.61 -10.39
N LYS A 110 -8.71 4.43 -11.16
CA LYS A 110 -9.65 5.49 -11.52
C LYS A 110 -10.67 5.69 -10.41
N GLU A 111 -11.24 6.88 -10.36
CA GLU A 111 -12.41 7.16 -9.54
C GLU A 111 -13.56 6.17 -9.87
N GLY A 112 -14.27 5.72 -8.84
CA GLY A 112 -15.38 4.77 -8.95
C GLY A 112 -14.99 3.31 -9.14
N GLN A 113 -13.70 2.97 -9.33
CA GLN A 113 -13.28 1.55 -9.44
C GLN A 113 -13.30 0.80 -8.11
N VAL A 114 -13.20 1.52 -6.99
CA VAL A 114 -13.19 0.94 -5.66
C VAL A 114 -14.21 1.66 -4.79
N ASP A 115 -14.99 0.89 -4.04
CA ASP A 115 -15.85 1.39 -2.98
C ASP A 115 -15.03 1.59 -1.70
N PHE A 116 -14.50 2.79 -1.53
CA PHE A 116 -13.68 3.14 -0.36
C PHE A 116 -14.47 3.02 0.96
N ALA A 117 -15.79 3.19 0.97
CA ALA A 117 -16.58 3.01 2.18
C ALA A 117 -16.48 1.56 2.68
N LYS A 118 -16.51 0.58 1.77
CA LYS A 118 -16.31 -0.83 2.10
C LYS A 118 -14.89 -1.13 2.56
N ILE A 119 -13.88 -0.56 1.90
CA ILE A 119 -12.48 -0.71 2.31
C ILE A 119 -12.28 -0.18 3.73
N PHE A 120 -12.75 1.04 4.00
CA PHE A 120 -12.45 1.72 5.25
C PHE A 120 -13.11 1.09 6.48
N LYS A 121 -14.21 0.34 6.31
CA LYS A 121 -14.80 -0.50 7.37
C LYS A 121 -13.84 -1.54 7.94
N HIS A 122 -12.73 -1.81 7.26
CA HIS A 122 -11.70 -2.76 7.67
C HIS A 122 -10.35 -2.08 7.94
N THR A 123 -10.34 -0.76 8.11
CA THR A 123 -9.15 0.04 8.40
C THR A 123 -9.36 0.94 9.62
N TYR A 124 -8.28 1.55 10.08
CA TYR A 124 -8.19 2.28 11.34
C TYR A 124 -7.42 3.58 11.15
N ARG A 125 -7.62 4.52 12.07
CA ARG A 125 -6.75 5.68 12.32
C ARG A 125 -6.45 6.52 11.05
N PRO A 126 -7.49 7.05 10.37
CA PRO A 126 -7.28 7.95 9.25
C PRO A 126 -6.62 9.24 9.73
N SER A 127 -5.56 9.66 9.01
CA SER A 127 -4.82 10.88 9.31
C SER A 127 -4.18 11.48 8.06
N LEU A 128 -3.98 12.79 8.04
CA LEU A 128 -3.19 13.45 6.99
C LEU A 128 -1.70 13.32 7.32
N THR A 129 -0.88 12.83 6.38
CA THR A 129 0.56 12.74 6.61
C THR A 129 1.30 13.99 6.14
N GLU A 130 2.09 14.56 7.05
CA GLU A 130 3.02 15.65 6.74
C GLU A 130 4.36 15.15 6.17
N THR A 131 4.60 13.83 6.24
CA THR A 131 5.84 13.21 5.78
C THR A 131 5.57 12.11 4.74
N PRO A 132 4.94 12.44 3.59
CA PRO A 132 4.48 11.45 2.61
C PRO A 132 5.61 10.64 1.93
N ASN A 133 6.86 11.06 2.11
CA ASN A 133 8.04 10.38 1.58
C ASN A 133 8.63 9.36 2.58
N SER A 134 8.30 9.48 3.87
CA SER A 134 8.88 8.66 4.93
C SER A 134 8.42 7.21 4.80
N GLY A 135 9.36 6.27 4.86
CA GLY A 135 9.06 4.84 4.81
C GLY A 135 8.76 4.27 3.41
N ASN A 136 8.74 5.11 2.37
CA ASN A 136 8.50 4.73 0.98
C ASN A 136 9.78 4.76 0.14
N THR A 137 9.78 4.07 -1.00
CA THR A 137 10.84 4.26 -2.02
C THR A 137 10.60 5.56 -2.80
N PRO A 138 11.65 6.35 -3.13
CA PRO A 138 11.46 7.64 -3.81
C PRO A 138 10.69 7.54 -5.12
N SER A 139 10.92 6.48 -5.89
CA SER A 139 10.23 6.22 -7.16
C SER A 139 8.74 5.92 -6.98
N ALA A 140 8.36 5.24 -5.89
CA ALA A 140 6.95 4.97 -5.59
C ALA A 140 6.20 6.27 -5.25
N THR A 141 6.79 7.11 -4.39
CA THR A 141 6.18 8.40 -4.04
C THR A 141 6.08 9.33 -5.25
N LYS A 142 7.13 9.38 -6.10
CA LYS A 142 7.08 10.12 -7.36
C LYS A 142 5.93 9.63 -8.24
N LYS A 143 5.79 8.31 -8.44
CA LYS A 143 4.69 7.74 -9.22
C LYS A 143 3.32 8.09 -8.67
N CYS A 144 3.14 8.04 -7.35
CA CYS A 144 1.86 8.36 -6.72
C CYS A 144 1.47 9.82 -6.94
N ARG A 145 2.41 10.75 -6.77
CA ARG A 145 2.19 12.18 -7.04
C ARG A 145 1.83 12.42 -8.50
N GLU A 146 2.60 11.87 -9.43
CA GLU A 146 2.36 11.99 -10.88
C GLU A 146 0.98 11.45 -11.28
N ALA A 147 0.60 10.27 -10.77
CA ALA A 147 -0.71 9.69 -11.04
C ALA A 147 -1.85 10.53 -10.46
N SER A 148 -1.69 11.03 -9.23
CA SER A 148 -2.70 11.91 -8.61
C SER A 148 -2.88 13.22 -9.38
N ALA A 149 -1.78 13.81 -9.87
CA ALA A 149 -1.83 15.03 -10.69
C ALA A 149 -2.51 14.80 -12.05
N GLN A 150 -2.58 13.56 -12.52
CA GLN A 150 -3.30 13.15 -13.73
C GLN A 150 -4.77 12.77 -13.46
N GLY A 151 -5.27 12.96 -12.24
CA GLY A 151 -6.65 12.65 -11.86
C GLY A 151 -6.90 11.19 -11.48
N PHE A 152 -5.86 10.38 -11.33
CA PHE A 152 -5.98 9.03 -10.77
C PHE A 152 -5.93 9.05 -9.24
N ILE A 153 -6.35 7.94 -8.64
CA ILE A 153 -6.10 7.66 -7.22
C ILE A 153 -4.89 6.73 -7.17
N ALA A 154 -3.86 7.13 -6.42
CA ALA A 154 -2.68 6.30 -6.20
C ALA A 154 -2.57 5.91 -4.73
N ILE A 155 -2.38 4.64 -4.45
CA ILE A 155 -2.24 4.10 -3.08
C ILE A 155 -0.87 3.48 -2.93
N CYS A 156 -0.16 3.83 -1.87
CA CYS A 156 1.18 3.33 -1.59
C CYS A 156 1.19 2.52 -0.29
N LEU A 157 1.63 1.26 -0.37
CA LEU A 157 2.04 0.47 0.80
C LEU A 157 3.54 0.71 1.06
N PRO A 158 3.95 1.01 2.30
CA PRO A 158 5.30 1.40 2.63
C PRO A 158 6.30 0.25 2.54
N ALA A 159 7.53 0.61 2.22
CA ALA A 159 8.65 -0.32 2.21
C ALA A 159 9.04 -0.77 3.62
N ASN A 160 8.88 0.11 4.61
CA ASN A 160 9.37 -0.14 5.97
C ASN A 160 8.40 -0.92 6.85
N ASN A 161 7.09 -0.78 6.65
CA ASN A 161 6.06 -1.25 7.59
C ASN A 161 5.15 -2.34 6.99
N GLY A 162 5.53 -2.94 5.85
CA GLY A 162 4.70 -3.96 5.20
C GLY A 162 3.30 -3.42 4.88
N ILE A 163 2.26 -4.17 5.27
CA ILE A 163 0.86 -3.78 5.09
C ILE A 163 0.32 -2.84 6.16
N GLU A 164 1.06 -2.52 7.23
CA GLU A 164 0.50 -1.84 8.40
C GLU A 164 -0.22 -0.54 8.06
N TRP A 165 0.30 0.20 7.09
CA TRP A 165 -0.24 1.49 6.66
C TRP A 165 -0.42 1.52 5.14
N MET A 166 -1.40 2.30 4.67
CA MET A 166 -1.47 2.72 3.27
C MET A 166 -1.63 4.22 3.17
N THR A 167 -0.91 4.83 2.22
CA THR A 167 -0.99 6.26 1.93
C THR A 167 -1.69 6.48 0.60
N ILE A 168 -2.74 7.28 0.58
CA ILE A 168 -3.64 7.54 -0.55
C ILE A 168 -3.43 8.96 -1.08
N TYR A 169 -3.10 9.06 -2.36
CA TYR A 169 -2.89 10.28 -3.11
C TYR A 169 -4.03 10.43 -4.12
N ALA A 170 -4.80 11.51 -4.02
CA ALA A 170 -5.82 11.92 -4.97
C ALA A 170 -5.90 13.46 -4.98
N GLN A 171 -6.65 14.08 -5.89
CA GLN A 171 -6.77 15.54 -5.97
C GLN A 171 -8.23 15.98 -5.99
N GLY A 172 -8.49 17.23 -5.58
CA GLY A 172 -9.79 17.87 -5.67
C GLY A 172 -10.92 17.07 -5.02
N HIS A 173 -12.08 17.06 -5.69
CA HIS A 173 -13.30 16.42 -5.17
C HIS A 173 -13.13 14.93 -4.86
N THR A 174 -12.33 14.20 -5.65
CA THR A 174 -12.04 12.79 -5.39
C THR A 174 -11.33 12.59 -4.04
N PHE A 175 -10.38 13.47 -3.70
CA PHE A 175 -9.69 13.40 -2.41
C PHE A 175 -10.64 13.74 -1.26
N GLU A 176 -11.44 14.81 -1.38
CA GLU A 176 -12.44 15.20 -0.38
C GLU A 176 -13.44 14.07 -0.10
N ASN A 177 -13.90 13.39 -1.15
CA ASN A 177 -14.79 12.24 -1.02
C ASN A 177 -14.13 11.08 -0.28
N ILE A 178 -12.90 10.71 -0.65
CA ILE A 178 -12.16 9.62 0.02
C ILE A 178 -11.91 9.96 1.49
N MET A 179 -11.51 11.20 1.80
CA MET A 179 -11.34 11.69 3.17
C MET A 179 -12.61 11.52 3.98
N LYS A 180 -13.74 12.00 3.45
CA LYS A 180 -15.04 11.84 4.10
C LYS A 180 -15.40 10.37 4.34
N GLN A 181 -15.17 9.50 3.35
CA GLN A 181 -15.41 8.07 3.53
C GLN A 181 -14.52 7.45 4.61
N ALA A 182 -13.27 7.88 4.74
CA ALA A 182 -12.37 7.41 5.78
C ALA A 182 -12.84 7.86 7.17
N GLU A 183 -13.24 9.12 7.30
CA GLU A 183 -13.82 9.67 8.54
C GLU A 183 -15.10 8.95 8.95
N ASP A 184 -15.95 8.58 7.99
CA ASP A 184 -17.25 7.96 8.29
C ASP A 184 -17.14 6.46 8.59
N ASN A 185 -16.15 5.76 8.01
CA ASN A 185 -16.15 4.29 7.99
C ASN A 185 -14.96 3.61 8.69
N CYS A 186 -13.84 4.29 8.96
CA CYS A 186 -12.74 3.68 9.71
C CYS A 186 -13.19 3.24 11.11
N GLN A 187 -12.76 2.05 11.55
CA GLN A 187 -13.19 1.44 12.82
C GLN A 187 -12.72 2.26 14.03
N GLU A 188 -11.51 2.79 13.96
CA GLU A 188 -10.94 3.71 14.94
C GLU A 188 -10.61 5.03 14.26
N LYS A 189 -10.83 6.14 14.96
CA LYS A 189 -10.46 7.48 14.52
C LYS A 189 -9.24 7.92 15.31
N ASP A 190 -8.18 8.33 14.63
CA ASP A 190 -7.00 8.92 15.28
C ASP A 190 -7.38 10.36 15.66
N TYR A 191 -8.13 10.53 16.76
CA TYR A 191 -8.23 11.82 17.41
C TYR A 191 -7.04 11.94 18.36
N TYR A 192 -5.90 12.40 17.84
CA TYR A 192 -5.00 13.16 18.70
C TYR A 192 -5.75 14.46 19.07
N LYS A 193 -6.25 14.51 20.30
CA LYS A 193 -6.52 15.78 20.98
C LYS A 193 -5.22 16.51 21.23
#